data_AF-T1CSP2-F1
#
_entry.id   AF-T1CSP2-F1
#
_cell.length_a   1.000
_cell.length_b   1.000
_cell.length_c   1.000
_cell.angle_alpha   90.00
_cell.angle_beta   90.00
_cell.angle_gamma   90.00
#
_symmetry.space_group_name_H-M   'P 1'
#
loop_
_entity.id
_entity.type
_entity.pdbx_description
1 polymer ?
#
loop_
_entity_poly.entity_id
_entity_poly.type
_entity_poly.pdbx_seq_one_letter_code
_entity_poly.pdbx_strand_id
1 'polypeptide(L)'
;MIHIKKRFLHSFLHKGFIALSVFCACSVLVSAMDFSHCKSYYKQATTSIDSALLYAIKYQNNQYLIAFSKTPLTSPYIIKKDPFLGLYLFKGSTPLSYTLKPLDNFSRTTQLAAINQTQITTGKVLNFERGIFDLGKFSSTLPQNSVISNICYQIYGIAIDSHTFIPKNLIDRFLSQKGGKYGDIGIRTTEDKKGFVIVKQVDLFFDKNPFLPEDRILEINQKPIKSLVDFEWSVANLEIGSTSHITISRGGKKQTFHIKVDRRYGGGLITDSFLERFGVVIDSDMVIKKIPKPLPFALSQLSVGDKLIWINKTPIQKDLGFWHLRELLSKAGLKGEAELLVLHQGVEIFIHSKLK
;
A
#
# COMPACT_ATOMS: atom_id res chain seq x y z
N MET A 1 -35.33 16.56 -54.64
CA MET A 1 -35.98 16.42 -55.96
C MET A 1 -35.07 15.60 -56.86
N ILE A 2 -35.40 14.34 -57.10
CA ILE A 2 -35.28 13.65 -58.39
C ILE A 2 -36.25 12.47 -58.30
N HIS A 3 -37.24 12.56 -59.17
CA HIS A 3 -38.19 11.53 -59.54
C HIS A 3 -37.49 10.42 -60.33
N ILE A 4 -38.10 9.23 -60.33
CA ILE A 4 -38.42 8.34 -61.48
C ILE A 4 -38.16 6.89 -61.07
N LYS A 5 -38.90 5.84 -61.44
CA LYS A 5 -40.26 5.54 -61.94
C LYS A 5 -40.15 4.08 -62.43
N LYS A 6 -41.29 3.36 -62.42
CA LYS A 6 -41.56 2.06 -63.12
C LYS A 6 -41.08 0.81 -62.36
N ARG A 7 -41.83 -0.28 -62.29
CA ARG A 7 -43.07 -0.70 -62.98
C ARG A 7 -43.68 -1.89 -62.24
N PHE A 8 -45.02 -1.95 -62.22
CA PHE A 8 -45.89 -3.13 -62.41
C PHE A 8 -45.43 -4.51 -61.91
N LEU A 9 -46.24 -5.14 -61.06
CA LEU A 9 -47.06 -6.30 -61.46
C LEU A 9 -48.03 -6.67 -60.31
N HIS A 10 -49.31 -6.81 -60.64
CA HIS A 10 -50.33 -7.42 -59.78
C HIS A 10 -50.72 -8.77 -60.42
N SER A 11 -50.53 -9.87 -59.70
CA SER A 11 -51.45 -11.02 -59.66
C SER A 11 -50.91 -11.99 -58.59
N PHE A 12 -51.50 -12.01 -57.39
CA PHE A 12 -52.44 -13.06 -56.97
C PHE A 12 -51.98 -14.48 -57.33
N LEU A 13 -51.55 -15.25 -56.31
CA LEU A 13 -52.29 -16.43 -55.86
C LEU A 13 -51.65 -17.11 -54.65
N HIS A 14 -52.53 -17.45 -53.73
CA HIS A 14 -52.40 -18.33 -52.56
C HIS A 14 -51.26 -19.36 -52.58
N LYS A 15 -50.59 -19.49 -51.43
CA LYS A 15 -50.69 -20.67 -50.55
C LYS A 15 -49.98 -20.39 -49.23
N GLY A 16 -50.61 -20.81 -48.14
CA GLY A 16 -50.18 -20.53 -46.78
C GLY A 16 -48.79 -21.07 -46.48
N PHE A 17 -48.02 -20.26 -45.75
CA PHE A 17 -46.89 -20.72 -44.97
C PHE A 17 -46.90 -19.92 -43.66
N ILE A 18 -47.20 -20.62 -42.57
CA ILE A 18 -46.93 -20.15 -41.22
C ILE A 18 -45.40 -20.13 -41.10
N ALA A 19 -44.80 -18.97 -41.31
CA ALA A 19 -43.39 -18.75 -40.98
C ALA A 19 -43.33 -18.48 -39.48
N LEU A 20 -43.14 -19.55 -38.71
CA LEU A 20 -42.75 -19.50 -37.31
C LEU A 20 -41.38 -18.81 -37.25
N SER A 21 -41.37 -17.55 -36.83
CA SER A 21 -40.17 -16.78 -36.55
C SER A 21 -39.43 -17.42 -35.37
N VAL A 22 -38.52 -18.34 -35.67
CA VAL A 22 -37.50 -18.81 -34.73
C VAL A 22 -36.54 -17.64 -34.52
N PHE A 23 -36.88 -16.76 -33.58
CA PHE A 23 -35.91 -15.91 -32.91
C PHE A 23 -34.96 -16.83 -32.17
N CYS A 24 -33.86 -17.23 -32.84
CA CYS A 24 -32.75 -17.89 -32.19
C CYS A 24 -32.09 -16.84 -31.28
N ALA A 25 -32.64 -16.69 -30.09
CA ALA A 25 -31.99 -16.02 -28.99
C ALA A 25 -30.76 -16.86 -28.63
N CYS A 26 -29.67 -16.61 -29.34
CA CYS A 26 -28.33 -17.04 -28.97
C CYS A 26 -28.00 -16.32 -27.66
N SER A 27 -28.58 -16.82 -26.58
CA SER A 27 -28.19 -16.51 -25.22
C SER A 27 -26.81 -17.13 -25.09
N VAL A 28 -25.80 -16.30 -25.33
CA VAL A 28 -24.43 -16.60 -24.95
C VAL A 28 -24.46 -16.72 -23.43
N LEU A 29 -24.73 -17.93 -22.95
CA LEU A 29 -24.45 -18.35 -21.59
C LEU A 29 -22.95 -18.19 -21.43
N VAL A 30 -22.54 -17.03 -20.91
CA VAL A 30 -21.20 -16.84 -20.36
C VAL A 30 -21.11 -17.87 -19.24
N SER A 31 -20.49 -19.01 -19.52
CA SER A 31 -20.19 -20.01 -18.51
C SER A 31 -19.28 -19.34 -17.49
N ALA A 32 -19.79 -19.15 -16.27
CA ALA A 32 -18.96 -18.72 -15.16
C ALA A 32 -17.81 -19.73 -15.03
N MET A 33 -16.57 -19.25 -14.94
CA MET A 33 -15.41 -20.10 -14.74
C MET A 33 -15.59 -20.92 -13.45
N ASP A 34 -15.48 -22.25 -13.54
CA ASP A 34 -15.52 -23.11 -12.36
C ASP A 34 -14.15 -23.17 -11.68
N PHE A 35 -14.06 -22.55 -10.51
CA PHE A 35 -12.86 -22.50 -9.67
C PHE A 35 -12.79 -23.62 -8.63
N SER A 36 -13.76 -24.55 -8.60
CA SER A 36 -13.85 -25.62 -7.60
C SER A 36 -12.56 -26.44 -7.48
N HIS A 37 -11.94 -26.77 -8.61
CA HIS A 37 -10.68 -27.50 -8.70
C HIS A 37 -9.49 -26.74 -8.10
N CYS A 38 -9.55 -25.40 -8.05
CA CYS A 38 -8.47 -24.59 -7.50
C CYS A 38 -8.33 -24.70 -5.98
N LYS A 39 -9.35 -25.21 -5.27
CA LYS A 39 -9.25 -25.55 -3.84
C LYS A 39 -8.20 -26.64 -3.58
N SER A 40 -8.09 -27.63 -4.47
CA SER A 40 -7.08 -28.70 -4.36
C SER A 40 -5.67 -28.14 -4.57
N TYR A 41 -5.49 -27.28 -5.58
CA TYR A 41 -4.22 -26.59 -5.80
C TYR A 41 -3.83 -25.75 -4.58
N TYR A 42 -4.79 -25.01 -4.01
CA TYR A 42 -4.58 -24.21 -2.82
C TYR A 42 -4.05 -25.04 -1.64
N LYS A 43 -4.64 -26.21 -1.37
CA LYS A 43 -4.17 -27.10 -0.30
C LYS A 43 -2.73 -27.58 -0.50
N GLN A 44 -2.31 -27.78 -1.76
CA GLN A 44 -0.96 -28.23 -2.10
C GLN A 44 0.07 -27.08 -2.22
N ALA A 45 -0.40 -25.84 -2.35
CA ALA A 45 0.42 -24.64 -2.46
C ALA A 45 0.45 -23.81 -1.17
N THR A 46 -0.16 -24.31 -0.09
CA THR A 46 -0.15 -23.69 1.23
C THR A 46 0.27 -24.69 2.30
N THR A 47 0.80 -24.17 3.41
CA THR A 47 1.14 -24.97 4.60
C THR A 47 0.99 -24.09 5.85
N SER A 48 1.16 -24.65 7.05
CA SER A 48 1.13 -23.88 8.29
C SER A 48 2.34 -24.19 9.16
N ILE A 49 2.94 -23.14 9.72
CA ILE A 49 4.05 -23.22 10.68
C ILE A 49 3.70 -22.28 11.83
N ASP A 50 3.72 -22.77 13.07
CA ASP A 50 3.41 -21.99 14.28
C ASP A 50 2.08 -21.21 14.17
N SER A 51 1.04 -21.86 13.64
CA SER A 51 -0.29 -21.28 13.34
C SER A 51 -0.32 -20.17 12.28
N ALA A 52 0.81 -19.75 11.73
CA ALA A 52 0.84 -18.89 10.55
C ALA A 52 0.51 -19.72 9.32
N LEU A 53 -0.34 -19.19 8.43
CA LEU A 53 -0.57 -19.78 7.11
C LEU A 53 0.45 -19.22 6.12
N LEU A 54 1.10 -20.13 5.39
CA LEU A 54 2.14 -19.84 4.43
C LEU A 54 1.66 -20.18 3.02
N TYR A 55 1.98 -19.30 2.07
CA TYR A 55 1.72 -19.46 0.64
C TYR A 55 3.03 -19.69 -0.07
N ALA A 56 3.09 -20.74 -0.90
CA ALA A 56 4.25 -21.01 -1.71
C ALA A 56 4.20 -20.20 -3.01
N ILE A 57 5.20 -19.34 -3.21
CA ILE A 57 5.29 -18.42 -4.35
C ILE A 57 6.56 -18.72 -5.14
N LYS A 58 6.43 -18.79 -6.47
CA LYS A 58 7.56 -18.86 -7.40
C LYS A 58 8.14 -17.47 -7.63
N TYR A 59 9.44 -17.33 -7.44
CA TYR A 59 10.20 -16.11 -7.75
C TYR A 59 11.60 -16.51 -8.24
N GLN A 60 12.04 -16.00 -9.41
CA GLN A 60 13.34 -16.32 -9.99
C GLN A 60 13.68 -17.83 -9.97
N ASN A 61 12.75 -18.67 -10.45
CA ASN A 61 12.85 -20.14 -10.50
C ASN A 61 12.95 -20.87 -9.15
N ASN A 62 12.84 -20.16 -8.02
CA ASN A 62 12.84 -20.73 -6.68
C ASN A 62 11.45 -20.61 -6.05
N GLN A 63 11.17 -21.52 -5.11
CA GLN A 63 9.95 -21.50 -4.31
C GLN A 63 10.22 -20.87 -2.94
N TYR A 64 9.35 -19.93 -2.56
CA TYR A 64 9.43 -19.20 -1.30
C TYR A 64 8.14 -19.35 -0.53
N LEU A 65 8.21 -19.64 0.76
CA LEU A 65 7.03 -19.69 1.62
C LEU A 65 6.84 -18.35 2.31
N ILE A 66 5.77 -17.62 1.96
CA ILE A 66 5.48 -16.32 2.56
C ILE A 66 4.23 -16.39 3.42
N ALA A 67 4.23 -15.67 4.54
CA ALA A 67 3.05 -15.45 5.37
C ALA A 67 2.74 -13.96 5.46
N PHE A 68 1.48 -13.65 5.73
CA PHE A 68 1.05 -12.32 6.11
C PHE A 68 0.61 -12.32 7.58
N SER A 69 1.00 -11.29 8.33
CA SER A 69 0.46 -11.02 9.66
C SER A 69 0.51 -9.53 9.98
N LYS A 70 -0.60 -9.01 10.53
CA LYS A 70 -0.65 -7.65 11.10
C LYS A 70 0.13 -7.54 12.40
N THR A 71 0.17 -8.62 13.17
CA THR A 71 0.93 -8.70 14.41
C THR A 71 2.30 -9.31 14.15
N PRO A 72 3.37 -8.85 14.84
CA PRO A 72 4.69 -9.45 14.72
C PRO A 72 4.69 -10.96 14.98
N LEU A 73 5.19 -11.75 14.04
CA LEU A 73 5.39 -13.19 14.22
C LEU A 73 6.75 -13.48 14.87
N THR A 74 6.77 -14.46 15.76
CA THR A 74 7.98 -14.98 16.40
C THR A 74 8.09 -16.48 16.09
N SER A 75 8.94 -16.83 15.13
CA SER A 75 9.22 -18.22 14.77
C SER A 75 10.68 -18.35 14.33
N PRO A 76 11.39 -19.42 14.74
CA PRO A 76 12.77 -19.65 14.34
C PRO A 76 12.92 -19.97 12.83
N TYR A 77 11.81 -20.28 12.15
CA TYR A 77 11.81 -20.56 10.71
C TYR A 77 11.72 -19.30 9.84
N ILE A 78 11.46 -18.12 10.43
CA ILE A 78 11.43 -16.84 9.73
C ILE A 78 12.87 -16.44 9.36
N ILE A 79 13.11 -16.26 8.05
CA ILE A 79 14.40 -15.82 7.52
C ILE A 79 14.41 -14.37 7.05
N LYS A 80 13.24 -13.79 6.80
CA LYS A 80 13.10 -12.39 6.40
C LYS A 80 11.74 -11.85 6.82
N LYS A 81 11.69 -10.56 7.11
CA LYS A 81 10.45 -9.84 7.44
C LYS A 81 10.41 -8.48 6.77
N ASP A 82 9.21 -8.05 6.42
CA ASP A 82 8.89 -6.70 5.99
C ASP A 82 7.72 -6.18 6.84
N PRO A 83 8.03 -5.48 7.94
CA PRO A 83 6.99 -5.02 8.87
C PRO A 83 6.09 -3.94 8.28
N PHE A 84 6.49 -3.25 7.21
CA PHE A 84 5.63 -2.26 6.55
C PHE A 84 4.45 -2.91 5.83
N LEU A 85 4.67 -4.12 5.28
CA LEU A 85 3.68 -4.90 4.55
C LEU A 85 3.11 -6.07 5.36
N GLY A 86 3.68 -6.36 6.54
CA GLY A 86 3.31 -7.52 7.35
C GLY A 86 3.71 -8.85 6.73
N LEU A 87 4.74 -8.86 5.87
CA LEU A 87 5.19 -10.06 5.15
C LEU A 87 6.34 -10.75 5.87
N TYR A 88 6.30 -12.07 5.90
CA TYR A 88 7.33 -12.92 6.49
C TYR A 88 7.71 -14.01 5.51
N LEU A 89 8.99 -14.32 5.43
CA LEU A 89 9.54 -15.39 4.60
C LEU A 89 10.03 -16.50 5.51
N PHE A 90 9.61 -17.73 5.21
CA PHE A 90 9.92 -18.92 5.99
C PHE A 90 10.81 -19.89 5.20
N LYS A 91 11.61 -20.68 5.92
CA LYS A 91 12.23 -21.89 5.37
C LYS A 91 11.18 -22.98 5.16
N GLY A 92 11.32 -23.75 4.09
CA GLY A 92 10.50 -24.93 3.81
C GLY A 92 10.08 -25.01 2.35
N SER A 93 9.22 -25.99 2.05
CA SER A 93 8.62 -26.20 0.74
C SER A 93 7.22 -26.77 0.86
N THR A 94 6.49 -26.76 -0.24
CA THR A 94 5.19 -27.40 -0.46
C THR A 94 5.21 -28.09 -1.82
N PRO A 95 4.32 -29.07 -2.08
CA PRO A 95 4.29 -29.77 -3.37
C PRO A 95 4.12 -28.85 -4.58
N LEU A 96 3.29 -27.81 -4.46
CA LEU A 96 3.02 -26.85 -5.52
C LEU A 96 3.34 -25.42 -5.07
N SER A 97 3.45 -24.51 -6.04
CA SER A 97 3.66 -23.07 -5.78
C SER A 97 2.99 -22.21 -6.84
N TYR A 98 2.55 -21.02 -6.45
CA TYR A 98 1.88 -20.08 -7.32
C TYR A 98 2.86 -19.25 -8.14
N THR A 99 2.46 -18.96 -9.38
CA THR A 99 3.11 -17.93 -10.20
C THR A 99 2.36 -16.61 -10.03
N LEU A 100 3.07 -15.57 -9.59
CA LEU A 100 2.49 -14.24 -9.49
C LEU A 100 2.32 -13.58 -10.85
N LYS A 101 1.15 -12.98 -11.09
CA LYS A 101 0.84 -12.16 -12.26
C LYS A 101 0.67 -10.69 -11.90
N PRO A 102 1.11 -9.76 -12.77
CA PRO A 102 0.94 -8.33 -12.54
C PRO A 102 -0.54 -7.96 -12.67
N LEU A 103 -0.89 -6.81 -12.11
CA LEU A 103 -2.19 -6.21 -12.35
C LEU A 103 -2.13 -5.39 -13.62
N ASP A 104 -2.51 -6.03 -14.73
CA ASP A 104 -2.52 -5.49 -16.07
C ASP A 104 -3.95 -5.30 -16.61
N ASN A 105 -4.06 -4.92 -17.88
CA ASN A 105 -5.35 -4.75 -18.55
C ASN A 105 -6.20 -6.03 -18.51
N PHE A 106 -5.58 -7.22 -18.59
CA PHE A 106 -6.30 -8.49 -18.51
C PHE A 106 -6.95 -8.67 -17.13
N SER A 107 -6.20 -8.44 -16.05
CA SER A 107 -6.74 -8.51 -14.68
C SER A 107 -7.81 -7.45 -14.38
N ARG A 108 -7.84 -6.37 -15.17
CA ARG A 108 -8.83 -5.29 -15.08
C ARG A 108 -10.16 -5.64 -15.73
N THR A 109 -10.12 -6.32 -16.88
CA THR A 109 -11.32 -6.65 -17.65
C THR A 109 -11.88 -8.03 -17.32
N THR A 110 -11.08 -8.90 -16.71
CA THR A 110 -11.44 -10.28 -16.41
C THR A 110 -12.02 -10.44 -15.00
N GLN A 111 -13.01 -11.31 -14.86
CA GLN A 111 -13.50 -11.72 -13.55
C GLN A 111 -12.47 -12.62 -12.88
N LEU A 112 -12.10 -12.30 -11.64
CA LEU A 112 -11.18 -13.07 -10.81
C LEU A 112 -11.94 -13.77 -9.70
N ALA A 113 -11.28 -14.71 -9.03
CA ALA A 113 -11.76 -15.37 -7.84
C ALA A 113 -10.78 -15.24 -6.67
N ALA A 114 -11.32 -15.02 -5.49
CA ALA A 114 -10.65 -15.16 -4.22
C ALA A 114 -10.88 -16.58 -3.72
N ILE A 115 -9.81 -17.35 -3.54
CA ILE A 115 -9.87 -18.80 -3.31
C ILE A 115 -9.12 -19.13 -2.03
N ASN A 116 -9.76 -19.85 -1.12
CA ASN A 116 -9.09 -20.52 0.01
C ASN A 116 -9.50 -22.01 0.05
N GLN A 117 -9.20 -22.71 1.15
CA GLN A 117 -9.49 -24.15 1.28
C GLN A 117 -10.98 -24.50 1.17
N THR A 118 -11.88 -23.60 1.57
CA THR A 118 -13.31 -23.89 1.77
C THR A 118 -14.22 -23.01 0.92
N GLN A 119 -13.79 -21.79 0.60
CA GLN A 119 -14.59 -20.74 -0.01
C GLN A 119 -13.98 -20.24 -1.32
N ILE A 120 -14.88 -19.84 -2.22
CA ILE A 120 -14.56 -19.17 -3.48
C ILE A 120 -15.50 -17.98 -3.58
N THR A 121 -14.94 -16.79 -3.79
CA THR A 121 -15.72 -15.58 -4.06
C THR A 121 -15.22 -14.93 -5.34
N THR A 122 -16.10 -14.73 -6.32
CA THR A 122 -15.73 -14.04 -7.56
C THR A 122 -15.85 -12.51 -7.43
N GLY A 123 -15.03 -11.77 -8.17
CA GLY A 123 -15.06 -10.31 -8.20
C GLY A 123 -14.06 -9.71 -9.19
N LYS A 124 -13.76 -8.43 -9.03
CA LYS A 124 -12.82 -7.66 -9.86
C LYS A 124 -11.87 -6.85 -8.99
N VAL A 125 -10.68 -6.57 -9.52
CA VAL A 125 -9.74 -5.64 -8.91
C VAL A 125 -10.21 -4.21 -9.19
N LEU A 126 -10.22 -3.36 -8.15
CA LEU A 126 -10.76 -2.00 -8.23
C LEU A 126 -9.68 -0.92 -8.49
N ASN A 127 -8.44 -1.12 -8.00
CA ASN A 127 -7.34 -0.16 -8.14
C ASN A 127 -6.09 -0.82 -8.76
N PHE A 128 -5.33 -0.06 -9.56
CA PHE A 128 -4.20 -0.58 -10.37
C PHE A 128 -2.94 0.29 -10.29
N GLU A 129 -3.09 1.60 -10.12
CA GLU A 129 -1.97 2.48 -9.76
C GLU A 129 -1.75 2.35 -8.26
N ARG A 130 -0.55 1.91 -7.85
CA ARG A 130 -0.29 1.59 -6.44
C ARG A 130 1.05 2.11 -5.99
N GLY A 131 0.99 2.98 -5.00
CA GLY A 131 2.11 3.39 -4.18
C GLY A 131 2.79 2.22 -3.45
N ILE A 132 3.88 2.50 -2.75
CA ILE A 132 4.72 1.47 -2.10
C ILE A 132 4.03 0.78 -0.91
N PHE A 133 2.95 1.39 -0.41
CA PHE A 133 2.08 0.86 0.65
C PHE A 133 0.61 0.83 0.23
N ASP A 134 0.31 1.12 -1.05
CA ASP A 134 -1.06 1.01 -1.54
C ASP A 134 -1.38 -0.44 -1.90
N LEU A 135 -2.39 -0.97 -1.21
CA LEU A 135 -2.79 -2.36 -1.31
C LEU A 135 -3.90 -2.50 -2.34
N GLY A 136 -4.09 -3.73 -2.80
CA GLY A 136 -5.15 -4.01 -3.74
C GLY A 136 -6.52 -4.06 -3.15
N LYS A 137 -7.49 -3.54 -3.88
CA LYS A 137 -8.89 -3.53 -3.53
C LYS A 137 -9.67 -4.48 -4.43
N PHE A 138 -10.57 -5.24 -3.83
CA PHE A 138 -11.40 -6.22 -4.51
C PHE A 138 -12.88 -5.90 -4.33
N SER A 139 -13.68 -6.09 -5.39
CA SER A 139 -15.10 -5.72 -5.42
C SER A 139 -15.97 -6.49 -4.44
N SER A 140 -15.56 -7.71 -4.10
CA SER A 140 -16.33 -8.65 -3.27
C SER A 140 -15.59 -8.91 -1.98
N THR A 141 -16.30 -9.38 -0.95
CA THR A 141 -15.68 -9.77 0.31
C THR A 141 -14.74 -10.96 0.09
N LEU A 142 -13.46 -10.75 0.38
CA LEU A 142 -12.40 -11.75 0.31
C LEU A 142 -12.54 -12.74 1.47
N PRO A 143 -12.60 -14.05 1.19
CA PRO A 143 -12.43 -15.05 2.23
C PRO A 143 -11.10 -14.83 2.95
N GLN A 144 -11.08 -15.02 4.27
CA GLN A 144 -9.84 -14.95 5.02
C GLN A 144 -8.83 -15.93 4.42
N ASN A 145 -7.57 -15.50 4.37
CA ASN A 145 -6.46 -16.31 3.87
C ASN A 145 -6.59 -16.72 2.38
N SER A 146 -7.37 -16.00 1.58
CA SER A 146 -7.51 -16.33 0.16
C SER A 146 -6.37 -15.81 -0.71
N VAL A 147 -6.19 -16.42 -1.87
CA VAL A 147 -5.40 -15.88 -2.98
C VAL A 147 -6.31 -15.34 -4.06
N ILE A 148 -5.90 -14.27 -4.74
CA ILE A 148 -6.66 -13.69 -5.87
C ILE A 148 -6.16 -14.32 -7.16
N SER A 149 -7.03 -14.95 -7.95
CA SER A 149 -6.64 -15.81 -9.06
C SER A 149 -7.62 -15.73 -10.23
N ASN A 150 -7.12 -15.95 -11.46
CA ASN A 150 -7.94 -16.25 -12.64
C ASN A 150 -7.86 -17.73 -13.05
N ILE A 151 -6.78 -18.43 -12.70
CA ILE A 151 -6.58 -19.87 -12.93
C ILE A 151 -5.76 -20.46 -11.79
N CYS A 152 -5.94 -21.74 -11.48
CA CYS A 152 -5.53 -22.31 -10.18
C CYS A 152 -4.07 -22.11 -9.76
N TYR A 153 -3.11 -22.01 -10.69
CA TYR A 153 -1.69 -21.84 -10.39
C TYR A 153 -1.16 -20.42 -10.57
N GLN A 154 -1.98 -19.48 -11.06
CA GLN A 154 -1.62 -18.08 -11.22
C GLN A 154 -2.42 -17.20 -10.26
N ILE A 155 -1.72 -16.34 -9.53
CA ILE A 155 -2.35 -15.44 -8.58
C ILE A 155 -1.87 -14.00 -8.79
N TYR A 156 -2.72 -13.05 -8.47
CA TYR A 156 -2.44 -11.60 -8.53
C TYR A 156 -2.01 -11.03 -7.18
N GLY A 157 -2.24 -11.80 -6.11
CA GLY A 157 -1.86 -11.42 -4.75
C GLY A 157 -2.53 -12.28 -3.68
N ILE A 158 -2.28 -11.91 -2.43
CA ILE A 158 -2.76 -12.62 -1.24
C ILE A 158 -3.68 -11.69 -0.45
N ALA A 159 -4.88 -12.17 -0.11
CA ALA A 159 -5.83 -11.43 0.69
C ALA A 159 -5.32 -11.23 2.12
N ILE A 160 -5.53 -10.03 2.65
CA ILE A 160 -5.08 -9.65 3.99
C ILE A 160 -6.20 -9.09 4.87
N ASP A 161 -7.33 -8.72 4.27
CA ASP A 161 -8.54 -8.22 4.90
C ASP A 161 -9.74 -8.48 3.98
N SER A 162 -10.94 -8.15 4.45
CA SER A 162 -12.21 -8.37 3.75
C SER A 162 -12.28 -7.79 2.34
N HIS A 163 -11.53 -6.76 2.00
CA HIS A 163 -11.51 -6.18 0.65
C HIS A 163 -10.11 -5.86 0.14
N THR A 164 -9.07 -6.28 0.88
CA THR A 164 -7.71 -5.83 0.61
C THR A 164 -6.75 -7.00 0.40
N PHE A 165 -5.83 -6.87 -0.55
CA PHE A 165 -4.82 -7.89 -0.86
C PHE A 165 -3.45 -7.27 -1.17
N ILE A 166 -2.37 -8.02 -0.94
CA ILE A 166 -1.01 -7.62 -1.32
C ILE A 166 -0.73 -8.06 -2.76
N PRO A 167 -0.52 -7.13 -3.71
CA PRO A 167 -0.23 -7.47 -5.10
C PRO A 167 1.18 -8.00 -5.36
N LYS A 168 1.36 -8.55 -6.56
CA LYS A 168 2.66 -8.99 -7.10
C LYS A 168 3.79 -7.99 -6.91
N ASN A 169 3.64 -6.71 -7.27
CA ASN A 169 4.75 -5.74 -7.20
C ASN A 169 5.31 -5.59 -5.77
N LEU A 170 4.46 -5.65 -4.75
CA LEU A 170 4.87 -5.62 -3.36
C LEU A 170 5.47 -6.95 -2.89
N ILE A 171 4.93 -8.09 -3.34
CA ILE A 171 5.51 -9.42 -3.04
C ILE A 171 6.88 -9.59 -3.71
N ASP A 172 7.02 -9.21 -4.98
CA ASP A 172 8.29 -9.24 -5.70
C ASP A 172 9.34 -8.34 -5.03
N ARG A 173 8.93 -7.13 -4.60
CA ARG A 173 9.80 -6.26 -3.80
C ARG A 173 10.24 -6.99 -2.53
N PHE A 174 9.29 -7.57 -1.79
CA PHE A 174 9.58 -8.29 -0.55
C PHE A 174 10.58 -9.43 -0.76
N LEU A 175 10.44 -10.21 -1.83
CA LEU A 175 11.35 -11.32 -2.14
C LEU A 175 12.72 -10.83 -2.64
N SER A 176 12.79 -9.68 -3.31
CA SER A 176 14.06 -9.07 -3.74
C SER A 176 14.94 -8.59 -2.59
N GLN A 177 16.20 -8.24 -2.88
CA GLN A 177 17.13 -7.66 -1.89
C GLN A 177 16.64 -6.34 -1.24
N LYS A 178 15.63 -5.67 -1.83
CA LYS A 178 15.03 -4.43 -1.33
C LYS A 178 13.90 -4.66 -0.31
N GLY A 179 13.41 -5.89 -0.13
CA GLY A 179 12.33 -6.19 0.81
C GLY A 179 12.65 -5.80 2.25
N GLY A 180 11.73 -5.12 2.94
CA GLY A 180 11.91 -4.60 4.30
C GLY A 180 12.84 -3.39 4.42
N LYS A 181 13.40 -2.90 3.31
CA LYS A 181 14.29 -1.74 3.26
C LYS A 181 13.66 -0.67 2.39
N TYR A 182 13.42 0.51 2.94
CA TYR A 182 12.79 1.62 2.25
C TYR A 182 13.63 2.87 2.50
N GLY A 183 13.98 3.59 1.44
CA GLY A 183 14.59 4.92 1.57
C GLY A 183 13.59 5.94 2.12
N ASP A 184 14.13 6.96 2.79
CA ASP A 184 13.41 8.15 3.22
C ASP A 184 14.30 9.39 3.00
N ILE A 185 13.67 10.50 2.67
CA ILE A 185 14.31 11.80 2.44
C ILE A 185 13.77 12.88 3.40
N GLY A 186 13.03 12.45 4.44
CA GLY A 186 12.59 13.32 5.53
C GLY A 186 11.32 14.10 5.24
N ILE A 187 10.52 13.67 4.27
CA ILE A 187 9.26 14.35 3.92
C ILE A 187 8.11 13.37 3.74
N ARG A 188 6.90 13.90 3.88
CA ARG A 188 5.66 13.26 3.43
C ARG A 188 4.98 14.20 2.46
N THR A 189 4.50 13.64 1.36
CA THR A 189 3.96 14.39 0.23
C THR A 189 2.49 14.08 0.02
N THR A 190 1.83 14.93 -0.76
CA THR A 190 0.50 14.71 -1.31
C THR A 190 0.48 15.21 -2.75
N GLU A 191 -0.55 14.86 -3.50
CA GLU A 191 -0.86 15.58 -4.75
C GLU A 191 -1.71 16.81 -4.48
N ASP A 192 -1.42 17.89 -5.20
CA ASP A 192 -2.28 19.05 -5.29
C ASP A 192 -3.44 18.82 -6.28
N LYS A 193 -4.33 19.81 -6.44
CA LYS A 193 -5.47 19.73 -7.36
C LYS A 193 -5.08 19.58 -8.84
N LYS A 194 -3.82 19.83 -9.20
CA LYS A 194 -3.27 19.72 -10.55
C LYS A 194 -2.46 18.43 -10.74
N GLY A 195 -2.42 17.55 -9.73
CA GLY A 195 -1.65 16.30 -9.76
C GLY A 195 -0.16 16.50 -9.50
N PHE A 196 0.28 17.65 -9.00
CA PHE A 196 1.67 17.87 -8.65
C PHE A 196 1.98 17.35 -7.26
N VAL A 197 3.11 16.64 -7.12
CA VAL A 197 3.60 16.17 -5.84
C VAL A 197 4.16 17.33 -5.03
N ILE A 198 3.52 17.65 -3.91
CA ILE A 198 3.91 18.72 -2.99
C ILE A 198 4.30 18.17 -1.63
N VAL A 199 5.28 18.82 -0.97
CA VAL A 199 5.66 18.52 0.41
C VAL A 199 4.53 18.97 1.33
N LYS A 200 4.01 18.03 2.13
CA LYS A 200 2.98 18.32 3.13
C LYS A 200 3.55 18.43 4.52
N GLN A 201 4.48 17.52 4.87
CA GLN A 201 5.09 17.44 6.20
C GLN A 201 6.58 17.18 6.04
N VAL A 202 7.35 17.76 6.95
CA VAL A 202 8.81 17.69 7.05
C VAL A 202 9.17 17.02 8.38
N ASP A 203 9.98 15.97 8.32
CA ASP A 203 10.52 15.26 9.49
C ASP A 203 11.55 16.14 10.20
N LEU A 204 11.24 16.54 11.44
CA LEU A 204 12.09 17.40 12.26
C LEU A 204 13.34 16.69 12.79
N PHE A 205 13.35 15.36 12.79
CA PHE A 205 14.47 14.53 13.23
C PHE A 205 15.37 14.10 12.07
N PHE A 206 15.02 14.50 10.85
CA PHE A 206 15.84 14.27 9.67
C PHE A 206 16.95 15.32 9.61
N ASP A 207 18.20 14.86 9.58
CA ASP A 207 19.37 15.74 9.67
C ASP A 207 19.38 16.76 8.51
N LYS A 208 19.52 18.04 8.85
CA LYS A 208 19.60 19.19 7.92
C LYS A 208 18.56 19.17 6.79
N ASN A 209 17.32 18.83 7.12
CA ASN A 209 16.24 18.78 6.14
C ASN A 209 15.96 20.16 5.49
N PRO A 210 16.19 20.32 4.16
CA PRO A 210 16.07 21.62 3.49
C PRO A 210 14.67 21.88 2.92
N PHE A 211 13.78 20.90 2.98
CA PHE A 211 12.43 21.00 2.43
C PHE A 211 11.54 21.88 3.32
N LEU A 212 10.57 22.51 2.67
CA LEU A 212 9.49 23.27 3.32
C LEU A 212 8.15 22.76 2.80
N PRO A 213 7.07 22.89 3.58
CA PRO A 213 5.72 22.67 3.07
C PRO A 213 5.47 23.49 1.80
N GLU A 214 4.66 22.92 0.89
CA GLU A 214 4.34 23.47 -0.43
C GLU A 214 5.48 23.47 -1.45
N ASP A 215 6.67 22.96 -1.11
CA ASP A 215 7.68 22.64 -2.12
C ASP A 215 7.12 21.62 -3.11
N ARG A 216 7.18 21.93 -4.40
CA ARG A 216 6.78 20.99 -5.45
C ARG A 216 7.96 20.14 -5.85
N ILE A 217 7.85 18.82 -5.74
CA ILE A 217 8.87 17.88 -6.20
C ILE A 217 8.81 17.79 -7.73
N LEU A 218 9.95 17.99 -8.39
CA LEU A 218 10.06 17.92 -9.84
C LEU A 218 10.82 16.67 -10.28
N GLU A 219 11.97 16.40 -9.66
CA GLU A 219 12.87 15.32 -10.08
C GLU A 219 13.58 14.67 -8.88
N ILE A 220 13.88 13.38 -9.00
CA ILE A 220 14.76 12.64 -8.11
C ILE A 220 15.86 11.99 -8.96
N ASN A 221 17.12 12.34 -8.72
CA ASN A 221 18.27 11.88 -9.51
C ASN A 221 18.05 12.06 -11.02
N GLN A 222 17.66 13.27 -11.44
CA GLN A 222 17.37 13.66 -12.84
C GLN A 222 16.17 12.91 -13.48
N LYS A 223 15.45 12.09 -12.72
CA LYS A 223 14.22 11.43 -13.19
C LYS A 223 13.01 12.27 -12.82
N PRO A 224 12.16 12.67 -13.78
CA PRO A 224 10.95 13.43 -13.50
C PRO A 224 9.97 12.65 -12.61
N ILE A 225 9.37 13.35 -11.65
CA ILE A 225 8.29 12.87 -10.81
C ILE A 225 6.97 13.38 -11.38
N LYS A 226 6.13 12.47 -11.87
CA LYS A 226 4.85 12.82 -12.54
C LYS A 226 3.63 12.57 -11.67
N SER A 227 3.76 11.73 -10.66
CA SER A 227 2.68 11.34 -9.74
C SER A 227 3.24 11.04 -8.35
N LEU A 228 2.35 10.97 -7.36
CA LEU A 228 2.66 10.51 -6.00
C LEU A 228 3.19 9.07 -6.01
N VAL A 229 2.63 8.22 -6.87
CA VAL A 229 3.10 6.83 -7.03
C VAL A 229 4.55 6.80 -7.51
N ASP A 230 4.90 7.61 -8.53
CA ASP A 230 6.28 7.71 -9.01
C ASP A 230 7.22 8.22 -7.92
N PHE A 231 6.78 9.21 -7.14
CA PHE A 231 7.54 9.75 -6.01
C PHE A 231 7.81 8.66 -4.97
N GLU A 232 6.76 7.97 -4.51
CA GLU A 232 6.87 6.95 -3.48
C GLU A 232 7.82 5.82 -3.89
N TRP A 233 7.67 5.29 -5.11
CA TRP A 233 8.56 4.25 -5.63
C TRP A 233 9.99 4.75 -5.83
N SER A 234 10.17 5.99 -6.28
CA SER A 234 11.50 6.59 -6.44
C SER A 234 12.22 6.69 -5.12
N VAL A 235 11.58 7.27 -4.09
CA VAL A 235 12.15 7.42 -2.74
C VAL A 235 12.41 6.07 -2.08
N ALA A 236 11.45 5.15 -2.12
CA ALA A 236 11.60 3.82 -1.50
C ALA A 236 12.76 3.00 -2.08
N ASN A 237 13.13 3.26 -3.34
CA ASN A 237 14.19 2.55 -4.04
C ASN A 237 15.57 3.18 -3.88
N LEU A 238 15.66 4.41 -3.35
CA LEU A 238 16.92 5.05 -3.04
C LEU A 238 17.76 4.16 -2.11
N GLU A 239 19.07 4.18 -2.33
CA GLU A 239 20.00 3.43 -1.50
C GLU A 239 20.22 4.14 -0.18
N ILE A 240 19.92 3.46 0.93
CA ILE A 240 20.10 4.00 2.28
C ILE A 240 21.58 4.34 2.50
N GLY A 241 21.86 5.55 2.98
CA GLY A 241 23.20 6.07 3.23
C GLY A 241 23.84 6.79 2.04
N SER A 242 23.28 6.66 0.82
CA SER A 242 23.72 7.39 -0.37
C SER A 242 23.26 8.86 -0.36
N THR A 243 23.80 9.66 -1.28
CA THR A 243 23.33 11.03 -1.53
C THR A 243 22.46 11.07 -2.78
N SER A 244 21.26 11.62 -2.67
CA SER A 244 20.32 11.81 -3.78
C SER A 244 20.11 13.29 -4.11
N HIS A 245 19.91 13.58 -5.39
CA HIS A 245 19.66 14.93 -5.91
C HIS A 245 18.16 15.13 -6.09
N ILE A 246 17.56 16.03 -5.31
CA ILE A 246 16.13 16.30 -5.36
C ILE A 246 15.92 17.70 -5.90
N THR A 247 15.31 17.80 -7.09
CA THR A 247 14.97 19.09 -7.69
C THR A 247 13.53 19.44 -7.36
N ILE A 248 13.31 20.65 -6.84
CA ILE A 248 12.00 21.17 -6.45
C ILE A 248 11.71 22.51 -7.14
N SER A 249 10.45 22.95 -7.08
CA SER A 249 10.04 24.33 -7.31
C SER A 249 9.52 24.95 -6.02
N ARG A 250 10.11 26.07 -5.60
CA ARG A 250 9.70 26.88 -4.44
C ARG A 250 9.46 28.31 -4.88
N GLY A 251 8.23 28.80 -4.74
CA GLY A 251 7.85 30.14 -5.21
C GLY A 251 8.15 30.35 -6.70
N GLY A 252 8.00 29.31 -7.52
CA GLY A 252 8.29 29.33 -8.97
C GLY A 252 9.77 29.18 -9.34
N LYS A 253 10.69 29.17 -8.37
CA LYS A 253 12.13 29.00 -8.64
C LYS A 253 12.54 27.54 -8.46
N LYS A 254 13.32 27.02 -9.42
CA LYS A 254 13.92 25.69 -9.31
C LYS A 254 15.08 25.70 -8.32
N GLN A 255 15.13 24.70 -7.45
CA GLN A 255 16.23 24.48 -6.51
C GLN A 255 16.56 22.99 -6.49
N THR A 256 17.84 22.66 -6.32
CA THR A 256 18.29 21.27 -6.20
C THR A 256 18.99 21.07 -4.87
N PHE A 257 18.52 20.10 -4.10
CA PHE A 257 19.10 19.72 -2.82
C PHE A 257 19.83 18.39 -2.92
N HIS A 258 20.93 18.27 -2.17
CA HIS A 258 21.69 17.04 -2.01
C HIS A 258 21.32 16.44 -0.65
N ILE A 259 20.56 15.35 -0.67
CA ILE A 259 19.97 14.75 0.52
C ILE A 259 20.66 13.43 0.80
N LYS A 260 21.17 13.26 2.02
CA LYS A 260 21.60 11.94 2.49
C LYS A 260 20.35 11.10 2.76
N VAL A 261 20.23 9.99 2.05
CA VAL A 261 19.09 9.08 2.16
C VAL A 261 19.16 8.34 3.49
N ASP A 262 18.12 8.45 4.30
CA ASP A 262 17.96 7.66 5.51
C ASP A 262 17.10 6.43 5.22
N ARG A 263 17.05 5.53 6.17
CA ARG A 263 16.05 4.48 6.24
C ARG A 263 14.69 5.08 6.61
N ARG A 264 13.61 4.54 6.03
CA ARG A 264 12.24 4.75 6.52
C ARG A 264 11.99 3.92 7.77
N TYR A 265 11.34 4.54 8.77
CA TYR A 265 11.03 3.89 10.05
C TYR A 265 9.52 3.66 10.28
N GLY A 266 8.66 4.44 9.61
CA GLY A 266 7.21 4.36 9.77
C GLY A 266 6.45 4.39 8.44
N GLY A 267 5.21 3.91 8.44
CA GLY A 267 4.32 3.80 7.28
C GLY A 267 3.81 2.38 7.03
N GLY A 268 2.83 2.25 6.13
CA GLY A 268 2.17 0.97 5.88
C GLY A 268 1.44 0.49 7.15
N LEU A 269 1.75 -0.73 7.61
CA LEU A 269 1.22 -1.27 8.87
C LEU A 269 1.93 -0.71 10.13
N ILE A 270 3.08 -0.05 9.96
CA ILE A 270 3.77 0.60 11.07
C ILE A 270 3.22 2.01 11.20
N THR A 271 3.07 2.49 12.44
CA THR A 271 2.78 3.90 12.71
C THR A 271 3.78 4.82 12.00
N ASP A 272 3.36 6.04 11.67
CA ASP A 272 4.20 7.02 10.98
C ASP A 272 4.05 8.37 11.67
N SER A 273 4.69 8.50 12.84
CA SER A 273 4.70 9.67 13.71
C SER A 273 6.03 10.44 13.70
N PHE A 274 7.02 9.94 12.96
CA PHE A 274 8.45 10.29 13.01
C PHE A 274 9.21 9.76 14.23
N LEU A 275 8.53 9.32 15.28
CA LEU A 275 9.18 8.81 16.50
C LEU A 275 9.63 7.35 16.37
N GLU A 276 9.20 6.65 15.31
CA GLU A 276 9.57 5.25 15.05
C GLU A 276 11.08 5.06 14.85
N ARG A 277 11.81 6.11 14.42
CA ARG A 277 13.29 6.08 14.32
C ARG A 277 13.97 5.83 15.66
N PHE A 278 13.31 6.21 16.76
CA PHE A 278 13.76 5.98 18.12
C PHE A 278 13.12 4.71 18.72
N GLY A 279 12.34 3.97 17.93
CA GLY A 279 11.62 2.77 18.34
C GLY A 279 10.42 3.05 19.26
N VAL A 280 9.94 4.30 19.29
CA VAL A 280 8.76 4.67 20.07
C VAL A 280 7.53 3.96 19.52
N VAL A 281 6.72 3.43 20.42
CA VAL A 281 5.42 2.82 20.08
C VAL A 281 4.34 3.64 20.75
N ILE A 282 3.38 4.11 19.97
CA ILE A 282 2.23 4.89 20.43
C ILE A 282 0.96 4.13 20.01
N ASP A 283 -0.01 4.02 20.92
CA ASP A 283 -1.31 3.42 20.59
C ASP A 283 -2.27 4.42 19.91
N SER A 284 -3.46 3.96 19.53
CA SER A 284 -4.49 4.78 18.90
C SER A 284 -5.04 5.89 19.81
N ASP A 285 -4.83 5.81 21.12
CA ASP A 285 -5.24 6.83 22.09
C ASP A 285 -4.11 7.82 22.40
N MET A 286 -3.05 7.83 21.58
CA MET A 286 -1.87 8.69 21.70
C MET A 286 -1.06 8.44 22.97
N VAL A 287 -1.14 7.23 23.53
CA VAL A 287 -0.37 6.82 24.71
C VAL A 287 0.92 6.14 24.29
N ILE A 288 2.04 6.61 24.84
CA ILE A 288 3.36 6.01 24.64
C ILE A 288 3.41 4.67 25.37
N LYS A 289 3.63 3.58 24.62
CA LYS A 289 3.78 2.22 25.16
C LYS A 289 5.23 1.77 25.30
N LYS A 290 6.14 2.39 24.55
CA LYS A 290 7.55 2.00 24.55
C LYS A 290 8.44 3.16 24.10
N ILE A 291 9.59 3.33 24.76
CA ILE A 291 10.69 4.23 24.35
C ILE A 291 12.01 3.45 24.55
N PRO A 292 12.53 2.76 23.52
CA PRO A 292 13.73 1.94 23.67
C PRO A 292 15.03 2.75 23.51
N LYS A 293 14.97 3.91 22.85
CA LYS A 293 16.10 4.84 22.70
C LYS A 293 15.69 6.21 23.24
N PRO A 294 16.62 6.96 23.86
CA PRO A 294 16.34 8.32 24.27
C PRO A 294 15.95 9.18 23.06
N LEU A 295 14.93 10.01 23.25
CA LEU A 295 14.53 11.02 22.27
C LEU A 295 15.48 12.21 22.31
N PRO A 296 15.71 12.91 21.19
CA PRO A 296 16.56 14.09 21.17
C PRO A 296 15.89 15.27 21.88
N PHE A 297 16.68 16.29 22.21
CA PHE A 297 16.22 17.52 22.85
C PHE A 297 15.53 17.25 24.20
N ALA A 298 14.65 18.16 24.62
CA ALA A 298 13.87 17.98 25.85
C ALA A 298 12.75 16.93 25.69
N LEU A 299 12.53 16.39 24.48
CA LEU A 299 11.63 15.26 24.28
C LEU A 299 12.12 13.99 24.99
N SER A 300 13.39 13.94 25.42
CA SER A 300 13.93 12.91 26.32
C SER A 300 13.18 12.80 27.66
N GLN A 301 12.40 13.82 28.04
CA GLN A 301 11.55 13.81 29.24
C GLN A 301 10.27 12.98 29.07
N LEU A 302 9.89 12.66 27.83
CA LEU A 302 8.75 11.79 27.56
C LEU A 302 9.01 10.39 28.13
N SER A 303 7.97 9.81 28.71
CA SER A 303 8.01 8.55 29.42
C SER A 303 6.94 7.59 28.92
N VAL A 304 7.15 6.29 29.17
CA VAL A 304 6.11 5.27 28.93
C VAL A 304 4.91 5.57 29.82
N GLY A 305 3.71 5.56 29.25
CA GLY A 305 2.47 5.94 29.93
C GLY A 305 2.01 7.36 29.64
N ASP A 306 2.87 8.22 29.08
CA ASP A 306 2.47 9.58 28.67
C ASP A 306 1.42 9.49 27.57
N LYS A 307 0.32 10.21 27.76
CA LYS A 307 -0.66 10.48 26.70
C LYS A 307 -0.39 11.85 26.10
N LEU A 308 -0.11 11.89 24.80
CA LEU A 308 0.10 13.14 24.08
C LEU A 308 -1.26 13.85 23.89
N ILE A 309 -1.40 15.05 24.45
CA ILE A 309 -2.67 15.81 24.41
C ILE A 309 -2.63 16.88 23.34
N TRP A 310 -1.58 17.70 23.31
CA TRP A 310 -1.44 18.78 22.32
C TRP A 310 0.03 19.06 21.98
N ILE A 311 0.26 19.83 20.93
CA ILE A 311 1.58 20.39 20.60
C ILE A 311 1.38 21.86 20.22
N ASN A 312 2.16 22.76 20.82
CA ASN A 312 2.10 24.21 20.59
C ASN A 312 0.66 24.74 20.66
N LYS A 313 -0.02 24.43 21.76
CA LYS A 313 -1.41 24.81 22.06
C LYS A 313 -2.47 24.27 21.10
N THR A 314 -2.12 23.32 20.24
CA THR A 314 -3.04 22.71 19.26
C THR A 314 -3.34 21.26 19.66
N PRO A 315 -4.58 20.93 20.09
CA PRO A 315 -4.94 19.57 20.51
C PRO A 315 -4.70 18.53 19.42
N ILE A 316 -4.18 17.36 19.79
CA ILE A 316 -4.00 16.24 18.87
C ILE A 316 -5.36 15.60 18.62
N GLN A 317 -5.89 15.82 17.41
CA GLN A 317 -7.07 15.14 16.87
C GLN A 317 -6.78 13.66 16.60
N LYS A 318 -7.17 12.77 17.52
CA LYS A 318 -6.91 11.32 17.46
C LYS A 318 -7.64 10.61 16.33
N ASP A 319 -8.79 11.14 15.92
CA ASP A 319 -9.61 10.67 14.80
C ASP A 319 -8.91 10.86 13.44
N LEU A 320 -8.02 11.84 13.34
CA LEU A 320 -7.10 12.00 12.21
C LEU A 320 -5.85 11.11 12.30
N GLY A 321 -5.74 10.29 13.35
CA GLY A 321 -4.66 9.35 13.57
C GLY A 321 -3.28 10.00 13.68
N PHE A 322 -2.24 9.21 13.37
CA PHE A 322 -0.85 9.68 13.46
C PHE A 322 -0.48 10.76 12.43
N TRP A 323 -1.30 10.94 11.39
CA TRP A 323 -1.08 12.00 10.41
C TRP A 323 -1.10 13.38 11.07
N HIS A 324 -2.04 13.64 12.00
CA HIS A 324 -2.15 14.94 12.65
C HIS A 324 -1.06 15.16 13.69
N LEU A 325 -0.70 14.13 14.47
CA LEU A 325 0.47 14.19 15.37
C LEU A 325 1.74 14.58 14.58
N ARG A 326 1.97 13.92 13.45
CA ARG A 326 3.09 14.20 12.56
C ARG A 326 3.04 15.61 11.97
N GLU A 327 1.85 16.11 11.65
CA GLU A 327 1.66 17.50 11.17
C GLU A 327 2.10 18.51 12.22
N LEU A 328 1.66 18.33 13.47
CA LEU A 328 2.00 19.24 14.57
C LEU A 328 3.49 19.20 14.91
N LEU A 329 4.08 18.00 14.93
CA LEU A 329 5.54 17.83 15.08
C LEU A 329 6.30 18.53 13.95
N SER A 330 5.84 18.40 12.70
CA SER A 330 6.45 19.09 11.56
C SER A 330 6.40 20.61 11.72
N LYS A 331 5.24 21.17 12.08
CA LYS A 331 5.07 22.62 12.35
C LYS A 331 5.99 23.10 13.47
N ALA A 332 6.12 22.32 14.55
CA ALA A 332 7.01 22.62 15.67
C ALA A 332 8.49 22.62 15.22
N GLY A 333 8.91 21.62 14.45
CA GLY A 333 10.28 21.53 13.92
C GLY A 333 10.65 22.68 12.97
N LEU A 334 9.69 23.19 12.20
CA LEU A 334 9.88 24.38 11.36
C LEU A 334 10.04 25.66 12.18
N LYS A 335 9.34 25.78 13.32
CA LYS A 335 9.50 26.89 14.27
C LYS A 335 10.78 26.78 15.10
N GLY A 336 11.36 25.58 15.21
CA GLY A 336 12.55 25.32 16.03
C GLY A 336 12.23 25.10 17.50
N GLU A 337 10.95 25.01 17.88
CA GLU A 337 10.51 24.81 19.25
C GLU A 337 9.20 24.01 19.32
N ALA A 338 9.05 23.25 20.40
CA ALA A 338 7.84 22.52 20.72
C ALA A 338 7.49 22.67 22.21
N GLU A 339 6.23 22.94 22.48
CA GLU A 339 5.58 22.83 23.78
C GLU A 339 4.59 21.66 23.70
N LEU A 340 4.79 20.62 24.49
CA LEU A 340 3.90 19.47 24.59
C LEU A 340 3.14 19.56 25.91
N LEU A 341 1.85 19.21 25.88
CA LEU A 341 1.08 18.84 27.06
C LEU A 341 0.90 17.34 26.99
N VAL A 342 1.32 16.69 28.06
CA VAL A 342 1.13 15.25 28.24
C VAL A 342 0.37 15.01 29.52
N LEU A 343 -0.47 13.97 29.51
CA LEU A 343 -1.12 13.46 30.70
C LEU A 343 -0.35 12.21 31.15
N HIS A 344 0.26 12.27 32.34
CA HIS A 344 0.95 11.14 32.96
C HIS A 344 0.28 10.81 34.28
N GLN A 345 -0.30 9.61 34.39
CA GLN A 345 -0.94 9.14 35.63
C GLN A 345 -1.95 10.13 36.24
N GLY A 346 -2.70 10.85 35.40
CA GLY A 346 -3.70 11.83 35.85
C GLY A 346 -3.17 13.24 36.09
N VAL A 347 -1.86 13.47 35.91
CA VAL A 347 -1.22 14.77 36.05
C VAL A 347 -0.86 15.34 34.67
N GLU A 348 -1.23 16.59 34.45
CA GLU A 348 -0.84 17.35 33.26
C GLU A 348 0.57 17.91 33.40
N ILE A 349 1.43 17.62 32.41
CA ILE A 349 2.83 18.02 32.40
C ILE A 349 3.12 18.77 31.10
N PHE A 350 3.78 19.92 31.23
CA PHE A 350 4.29 20.68 30.08
C PHE A 350 5.76 20.32 29.83
N ILE A 351 6.08 19.99 28.58
CA ILE A 351 7.45 19.76 28.12
C ILE A 351 7.78 20.82 27.07
N HIS A 352 8.70 21.71 27.41
CA HIS A 352 9.23 22.71 26.48
C HIS A 352 10.55 22.23 25.90
N SER A 353 10.65 22.22 24.58
CA SER A 353 11.82 21.71 23.84
C SER A 353 12.25 22.68 22.77
N LYS A 354 13.50 23.15 22.84
CA LYS A 354 14.19 23.74 21.70
C LYS A 354 14.65 22.62 20.78
N LEU A 355 14.24 22.67 19.51
CA LEU A 355 14.45 21.61 18.52
C LEU A 355 15.58 21.92 17.54
N LYS A 356 16.18 23.11 17.64
CA LYS A 356 17.33 23.58 16.86
C LYS A 356 18.20 24.49 17.69
#